data_AF-A0A016T829-F1
#
_entry.id   AF-A0A016T829-F1
#
_cell.length_a   1.000
_cell.length_b   1.000
_cell.length_c   1.000
_cell.angle_alpha   90.00
_cell.angle_beta   90.00
_cell.angle_gamma   90.00
#
_symmetry.space_group_name_H-M   'P 1'
#
loop_
_entity.id
_entity.type
_entity.pdbx_description
1 polymer ?
#
loop_
_entity_poly.entity_id
_entity_poly.type
_entity_poly.pdbx_seq_one_letter_code
_entity_poly.pdbx_strand_id
1 'polypeptide(L)'
;MGLLTILRKQREREREIRVLILGLDNAGKTTITKKFLGEDLSTVEPTLGFNIKTVDFHGFTINFWDVGGQKSLRSYWRNYFEQTDALIWVVDSGDQGEEEKHLGEKAAVDIRVGLDPYVCIPSFFRAIPHL
;
A
#
# COMPACT_ATOMS: atom_id res chain seq x y z
N MET A 1 31.45 3.08 8.34
CA MET A 1 30.34 3.87 7.77
C MET A 1 30.12 3.38 6.35
N GLY A 2 29.13 2.50 6.11
CA GLY A 2 28.96 1.82 4.81
C GLY A 2 28.05 2.58 3.83
N LEU A 3 28.10 2.21 2.56
CA LEU A 3 27.29 2.76 1.46
C LEU A 3 25.78 2.74 1.77
N LEU A 4 25.28 1.65 2.35
CA LEU A 4 23.87 1.51 2.76
C LEU A 4 23.43 2.60 3.76
N THR A 5 24.33 3.01 4.65
CA THR A 5 24.07 4.10 5.61
C THR A 5 23.95 5.46 4.93
N ILE A 6 24.69 5.67 3.84
CA ILE A 6 24.66 6.92 3.06
C ILE A 6 23.37 7.00 2.26
N LEU A 7 22.99 5.90 1.58
CA LEU A 7 21.73 5.82 0.83
C LEU A 7 20.50 6.00 1.73
N ARG A 8 20.50 5.39 2.93
CA ARG A 8 19.42 5.61 3.92
C ARG A 8 19.32 7.06 4.37
N LYS A 9 20.45 7.72 4.65
CA LYS A 9 20.49 9.15 5.01
C LYS A 9 20.04 10.07 3.88
N GLN A 10 20.21 9.65 2.62
CA GLN A 10 19.77 10.42 1.47
C GLN A 10 18.25 10.35 1.32
N ARG A 11 17.64 9.17 1.47
CA ARG A 11 16.18 9.00 1.51
C ARG A 11 15.51 9.79 2.64
N GLU A 12 16.13 9.84 3.82
CA GLU A 12 15.66 10.67 4.95
C GLU A 12 15.71 12.18 4.63
N ARG A 13 16.64 12.62 3.77
CA ARG A 13 16.67 14.00 3.25
C ARG A 13 15.62 14.26 2.17
N GLU A 14 15.29 13.24 1.37
CA GLU A 14 14.42 13.35 0.20
C GLU A 14 12.92 13.37 0.55
N ARG A 15 12.54 13.16 1.83
CA ARG A 15 11.13 13.19 2.29
C ARG A 15 10.22 12.29 1.45
N GLU A 16 10.75 11.14 1.03
CA GLU A 16 10.01 10.16 0.25
C GLU A 16 9.37 9.10 1.15
N ILE A 17 8.09 8.81 0.89
CA ILE A 17 7.31 7.78 1.59
C ILE A 17 6.85 6.75 0.56
N ARG A 18 7.11 5.47 0.83
CA ARG A 18 6.61 4.34 0.03
C ARG A 18 5.45 3.68 0.75
N VAL A 19 4.27 3.77 0.14
CA VAL A 19 3.05 3.10 0.60
C VAL A 19 2.78 1.91 -0.31
N LEU A 20 2.74 0.71 0.26
CA LEU A 20 2.38 -0.52 -0.45
C LEU A 20 0.90 -0.83 -0.24
N ILE A 21 0.17 -1.12 -1.32
CA ILE A 21 -1.26 -1.45 -1.27
C ILE A 21 -1.43 -2.90 -1.71
N LEU A 22 -1.92 -3.74 -0.79
CA LEU A 22 -2.15 -5.18 -0.96
C LEU A 22 -3.55 -5.58 -0.54
N GLY A 23 -3.92 -6.82 -0.83
CA GLY A 23 -5.27 -7.35 -0.65
C GLY A 23 -5.61 -8.31 -1.79
N LEU A 24 -6.66 -9.12 -1.60
CA LEU A 24 -7.08 -10.09 -2.61
C LEU A 24 -7.51 -9.41 -3.92
N ASP A 25 -7.51 -10.16 -5.02
CA ASP A 25 -8.16 -9.68 -6.25
C ASP A 25 -9.61 -9.28 -5.97
N ASN A 26 -10.08 -8.28 -6.72
CA ASN A 26 -11.40 -7.66 -6.53
C ASN A 26 -11.63 -6.90 -5.20
N ALA A 27 -10.68 -6.88 -4.25
CA ALA A 27 -10.83 -6.14 -2.99
C ALA A 27 -11.00 -4.61 -3.12
N GLY A 28 -10.81 -4.04 -4.32
CA GLY A 28 -10.98 -2.59 -4.55
C GLY A 28 -9.71 -1.74 -4.40
N LYS A 29 -8.52 -2.35 -4.39
CA LYS A 29 -7.21 -1.65 -4.26
C LYS A 29 -6.99 -0.50 -5.24
N THR A 30 -7.20 -0.75 -6.52
CA THR A 30 -7.05 0.27 -7.57
C THR A 30 -8.13 1.35 -7.44
N THR A 31 -9.35 0.96 -7.07
CA THR A 31 -10.47 1.88 -6.85
C THR A 31 -10.19 2.86 -5.71
N ILE A 32 -9.74 2.37 -4.54
CA ILE A 32 -9.43 3.25 -3.40
C ILE A 32 -8.24 4.16 -3.72
N THR A 33 -7.23 3.66 -4.43
CA THR A 33 -6.07 4.46 -4.87
C THR A 33 -6.52 5.58 -5.80
N LYS A 34 -7.24 5.25 -6.88
CA LYS A 34 -7.77 6.26 -7.81
C LYS A 34 -8.68 7.26 -7.12
N LYS A 35 -9.56 6.81 -6.24
CA LYS A 35 -10.47 7.69 -5.49
C LYS A 35 -9.72 8.67 -4.60
N PHE A 36 -8.68 8.19 -3.90
CA PHE A 36 -7.82 9.03 -3.05
C PHE A 36 -7.09 10.11 -3.87
N LEU A 37 -6.71 9.77 -5.10
CA LEU A 37 -6.02 10.66 -6.03
C LEU A 37 -6.94 11.57 -6.84
N GLY A 38 -8.26 11.45 -6.69
CA GLY A 38 -9.23 12.19 -7.50
C GLY A 38 -9.26 11.78 -8.98
N GLU A 39 -8.80 10.56 -9.29
CA GLU A 39 -8.79 10.03 -10.65
C GLU A 39 -10.15 9.44 -11.06
N ASP A 40 -10.37 9.34 -12.37
CA ASP A 40 -11.58 8.74 -12.94
C ASP A 40 -11.68 7.23 -12.65
N LEU A 41 -12.88 6.81 -12.26
CA LEU A 41 -13.23 5.43 -11.90
C LEU A 41 -13.99 4.69 -13.00
N SER A 42 -14.27 5.32 -14.14
CA SER A 42 -15.03 4.68 -15.23
C SER A 42 -14.37 3.43 -15.80
N THR A 43 -13.03 3.39 -15.78
CA THR A 43 -12.21 2.28 -16.27
C THR A 43 -11.27 1.80 -15.17
N VAL A 44 -11.72 0.80 -14.41
CA VAL A 44 -10.89 0.05 -13.46
C VAL A 44 -10.85 -1.40 -13.92
N GLU A 45 -9.66 -1.86 -14.26
CA GLU A 45 -9.41 -3.24 -14.71
C GLU A 45 -8.55 -3.98 -13.68
N PRO A 46 -8.59 -5.32 -13.65
CA PRO A 46 -7.71 -6.10 -12.78
C PRO A 46 -6.23 -5.80 -13.04
N THR A 47 -5.51 -5.31 -12.02
CA THR A 47 -4.08 -4.99 -12.12
C THR A 47 -3.25 -6.24 -12.39
N LEU A 48 -2.59 -6.28 -13.55
CA LEU A 48 -1.56 -7.26 -13.88
C LEU A 48 -0.20 -6.71 -13.44
N GLY A 49 0.42 -7.36 -12.45
CA GLY A 49 1.67 -6.87 -11.86
C GLY A 49 1.43 -5.77 -10.84
N PHE A 50 1.73 -4.52 -11.18
CA PHE A 50 1.63 -3.38 -10.26
C PHE A 50 1.46 -2.04 -10.99
N ASN A 51 0.91 -1.05 -10.29
CA ASN A 51 0.86 0.36 -10.68
C ASN A 51 1.59 1.21 -9.63
N ILE A 52 2.26 2.26 -10.09
CA ILE A 52 2.90 3.27 -9.21
C ILE A 52 2.23 4.61 -9.44
N LYS A 53 1.82 5.26 -8.36
CA LYS A 53 1.31 6.64 -8.36
C LYS A 53 2.10 7.49 -7.39
N THR A 54 2.55 8.64 -7.84
CA THR A 54 3.37 9.57 -7.06
C THR A 54 2.59 10.84 -6.80
N VAL A 55 2.57 11.29 -5.54
CA VAL A 55 1.87 12.50 -5.09
C VAL A 55 2.76 13.32 -4.19
N ASP A 56 2.78 14.62 -4.38
CA ASP A 56 3.37 15.55 -3.42
C ASP A 56 2.33 15.98 -2.38
N PHE A 57 2.62 15.74 -1.11
CA PHE A 57 1.72 16.04 0.00
C PHE A 57 2.51 16.60 1.18
N HIS A 58 2.23 17.86 1.59
CA HIS A 58 2.91 18.55 2.69
C HIS A 58 4.45 18.51 2.62
N GLY A 59 5.02 18.58 1.42
CA GLY A 59 6.47 18.54 1.19
C GLY A 59 7.08 17.15 1.36
N PHE A 60 6.27 16.10 1.35
CA PHE A 60 6.67 14.71 1.14
C PHE A 60 6.28 14.26 -0.25
N THR A 61 7.08 13.41 -0.85
CA THR A 61 6.73 12.70 -2.09
C THR A 61 6.28 11.29 -1.72
N ILE A 62 5.00 11.00 -1.89
CA ILE A 62 4.37 9.74 -1.53
C ILE A 62 4.22 8.88 -2.78
N ASN A 63 4.80 7.68 -2.76
CA ASN A 63 4.72 6.69 -3.82
C ASN A 63 3.80 5.55 -3.39
N PHE A 64 2.63 5.46 -4.02
CA PHE A 64 1.67 4.38 -3.85
C PHE A 64 1.97 3.24 -4.83
N TRP A 65 2.20 2.04 -4.29
CA TRP A 65 2.45 0.81 -5.04
C TRP A 65 1.21 -0.08 -4.95
N ASP A 66 0.31 0.01 -5.94
CA ASP A 66 -0.88 -0.85 -6.07
C ASP A 66 -0.50 -2.15 -6.78
N VAL A 67 -0.48 -3.27 -6.05
CA VAL A 67 -0.04 -4.57 -6.58
C VAL A 67 -1.23 -5.48 -6.85
N GLY A 68 -1.19 -6.21 -7.97
CA GLY A 68 -2.20 -7.19 -8.33
C GLY A 68 -2.44 -8.25 -7.24
N GLY A 69 -3.71 -8.53 -6.98
CA GLY A 69 -4.14 -9.45 -5.92
C GLY A 69 -4.44 -10.88 -6.37
N GLN A 70 -4.36 -11.17 -7.67
CA GLN A 70 -4.69 -12.47 -8.24
C GLN A 70 -3.79 -13.56 -7.66
N LYS A 71 -4.35 -14.74 -7.40
CA LYS A 71 -3.62 -15.86 -6.78
C LYS A 71 -2.28 -16.20 -7.44
N SER A 72 -2.22 -16.12 -8.78
CA SER A 72 -1.00 -16.34 -9.57
C SER A 72 0.10 -15.29 -9.32
N LEU A 73 -0.27 -14.09 -8.88
CA LEU A 73 0.64 -12.97 -8.64
C LEU A 73 1.08 -12.85 -7.17
N ARG A 74 0.38 -13.48 -6.23
CA ARG A 74 0.63 -13.36 -4.77
C ARG A 74 2.03 -13.84 -4.36
N SER A 75 2.63 -14.76 -5.11
CA SER A 75 4.02 -15.22 -4.87
C SER A 75 5.05 -14.10 -5.04
N TYR A 76 4.74 -13.06 -5.82
CA TYR A 76 5.63 -11.92 -6.08
C TYR A 76 5.48 -10.78 -5.07
N TRP A 77 4.48 -10.81 -4.17
CA TRP A 77 4.23 -9.73 -3.21
C TRP A 77 5.45 -9.39 -2.36
N ARG A 78 6.21 -10.41 -1.94
CA ARG A 78 7.42 -10.26 -1.14
C ARG A 78 8.49 -9.38 -1.79
N ASN A 79 8.50 -9.31 -3.12
CA ASN A 79 9.45 -8.48 -3.87
C ASN A 79 9.20 -6.98 -3.65
N TYR A 80 8.03 -6.60 -3.13
CA TYR A 80 7.66 -5.20 -2.88
C TYR A 80 7.82 -4.79 -1.41
N PHE A 81 8.10 -5.70 -0.50
CA PHE A 81 8.13 -5.41 0.95
C PHE A 81 9.36 -4.60 1.38
N GLU A 82 10.51 -4.81 0.73
CA GLU A 82 11.71 -4.04 1.03
C GLU A 82 11.46 -2.54 0.82
N GLN A 83 11.93 -1.69 1.74
CA GLN A 83 11.79 -0.24 1.66
C GLN A 83 10.33 0.27 1.66
N THR A 84 9.35 -0.55 2.04
CA THR A 84 7.98 -0.10 2.30
C THR A 84 7.92 0.58 3.66
N ASP A 85 7.42 1.81 3.70
CA ASP A 85 7.29 2.59 4.93
C ASP A 85 5.89 2.41 5.57
N ALA A 86 4.87 2.13 4.76
CA ALA A 86 3.52 1.83 5.21
C ALA A 86 2.82 0.79 4.32
N LEU A 87 1.98 -0.05 4.94
CA LEU A 87 1.12 -1.02 4.25
C LEU A 87 -0.34 -0.59 4.37
N ILE A 88 -1.06 -0.60 3.26
CA ILE A 88 -2.52 -0.57 3.22
C ILE A 88 -2.99 -1.95 2.78
N TRP A 89 -3.64 -2.67 3.70
CA TRP A 89 -4.31 -3.93 3.39
C TRP A 89 -5.80 -3.65 3.11
N VAL A 90 -6.22 -3.86 1.87
CA VAL A 90 -7.59 -3.62 1.41
C VAL A 90 -8.37 -4.93 1.45
N VAL A 91 -9.54 -4.87 2.08
CA VAL A 91 -10.44 -6.00 2.31
C VAL A 91 -11.80 -5.69 1.70
N ASP A 92 -12.37 -6.63 0.94
CA ASP A 92 -13.79 -6.55 0.56
C ASP A 92 -14.64 -7.01 1.73
N SER A 93 -15.33 -6.09 2.40
CA SER A 93 -16.21 -6.45 3.53
C SER A 93 -17.38 -7.38 3.16
N GLY A 94 -17.71 -7.49 1.87
CA GLY A 94 -18.69 -8.44 1.35
C GLY A 94 -18.14 -9.86 1.20
N ASP A 95 -16.81 -10.02 1.13
CA ASP A 95 -16.13 -11.31 1.11
C ASP A 95 -15.70 -11.69 2.54
N GLN A 96 -16.23 -12.79 3.06
CA GLN A 96 -15.87 -13.30 4.39
C GLN A 96 -14.84 -14.43 4.33
N GLY A 97 -14.12 -14.57 3.21
CA GLY A 97 -13.12 -15.61 3.00
C GLY A 97 -12.02 -15.64 4.07
N GLU A 98 -11.75 -16.83 4.62
CA GLU A 98 -10.68 -17.04 5.60
C GLU A 98 -9.28 -16.74 5.01
N GLU A 99 -9.12 -16.90 3.69
CA GLU A 99 -7.87 -16.62 2.99
C GLU A 99 -7.42 -15.16 3.13
N GLU A 100 -8.37 -14.22 3.11
CA GLU A 100 -8.07 -12.79 3.19
C GLU A 100 -7.49 -12.41 4.56
N LYS A 101 -8.07 -12.95 5.63
CA LYS A 101 -7.61 -12.73 7.01
C LYS A 101 -6.19 -13.28 7.20
N HIS A 102 -5.97 -14.52 6.78
CA HIS A 102 -4.68 -15.20 6.93
C HIS A 102 -3.55 -14.52 6.16
N LEU A 103 -3.83 -14.02 4.95
CA LEU A 103 -2.82 -13.32 4.15
C LEU A 103 -2.53 -11.92 4.68
N GLY A 104 -3.54 -11.21 5.23
CA GLY A 104 -3.35 -9.91 5.86
C GLY A 104 -2.41 -9.98 7.07
N GLU A 105 -2.62 -10.97 7.95
CA GLU A 105 -1.74 -11.19 9.11
C GLU A 105 -0.30 -11.48 8.69
N LYS A 106 -0.10 -12.32 7.67
CA LYS A 106 1.25 -12.60 7.13
C LYS A 106 1.93 -11.37 6.55
N ALA A 107 1.20 -10.56 5.78
CA ALA A 107 1.75 -9.34 5.19
C ALA A 107 2.18 -8.33 6.26
N ALA A 108 1.39 -8.19 7.33
CA ALA A 108 1.71 -7.33 8.46
C ALA A 108 2.94 -7.78 9.27
N VAL A 109 3.24 -9.09 9.28
CA VAL A 109 4.44 -9.64 9.94
C VAL A 109 5.69 -9.45 9.07
N ASP A 110 5.57 -9.66 7.77
CA ASP A 110 6.71 -9.58 6.83
C ASP A 110 7.24 -8.15 6.66
N ILE A 111 6.35 -7.15 6.71
CA ILE A 111 6.75 -5.75 6.82
C ILE A 111 6.91 -5.49 8.32
N ARG A 112 8.12 -5.18 8.81
CA ARG A 112 8.35 -4.80 10.21
C ARG A 112 7.71 -3.43 10.48
N VAL A 113 6.39 -3.31 10.34
CA VAL A 113 5.65 -2.10 10.65
C VAL A 113 5.70 -1.98 12.17
N GLY A 114 6.38 -0.95 12.67
CA GLY A 114 6.34 -0.58 14.10
C GLY A 114 4.99 0.02 14.51
N LEU A 115 3.93 -0.24 13.75
CA LEU A 115 2.57 0.22 13.97
C LEU A 115 1.68 -1.01 14.08
N ASP A 116 0.83 -0.99 15.11
CA ASP A 116 -0.16 -2.00 15.45
C ASP A 116 -0.85 -2.56 14.18
N PRO A 117 -0.88 -3.89 13.95
CA PRO A 117 -1.44 -4.52 12.75
C PRO A 117 -2.94 -4.21 12.51
N TYR A 118 -3.59 -3.50 13.42
CA TYR A 118 -4.97 -3.04 13.32
C TYR A 118 -5.11 -1.52 13.26
N VAL A 119 -4.25 -0.80 12.55
CA VAL A 119 -4.64 0.55 12.05
C VAL A 119 -5.75 0.35 11.02
N CYS A 120 -6.93 0.09 11.55
CA CYS A 120 -8.20 0.31 10.94
C CYS A 120 -8.16 1.78 10.50
N ILE A 121 -8.61 1.98 9.28
CA ILE A 121 -8.51 3.20 8.51
C ILE A 121 -9.34 4.41 9.06
N PRO A 122 -10.12 4.38 10.18
CA PRO A 122 -10.83 5.60 10.61
C PRO A 122 -9.91 6.78 10.99
N SER A 123 -8.73 6.52 11.56
CA SER A 123 -7.92 7.58 12.16
C SER A 123 -7.03 8.33 11.17
N PHE A 124 -6.57 7.68 10.09
CA PHE A 124 -5.79 8.32 9.04
C PHE A 124 -6.67 9.18 8.12
N PHE A 125 -7.93 8.77 7.88
CA PHE A 125 -8.89 9.55 7.10
C PHE A 125 -9.38 10.82 7.81
N ARG A 126 -9.33 10.87 9.15
CA ARG A 126 -9.65 12.10 9.91
C ARG A 126 -8.62 13.23 9.75
N ALA A 127 -7.43 12.94 9.21
CA ALA A 127 -6.37 13.93 9.01
C ALA A 127 -6.40 14.61 7.63
N ILE A 128 -7.35 14.25 6.75
CA ILE A 128 -7.50 14.84 5.42
C ILE A 128 -8.76 15.71 5.42
N PRO A 129 -8.65 17.05 5.45
CA PRO A 129 -9.79 17.92 5.81
C PRO A 129 -10.92 18.03 4.79
N HIS A 130 -10.94 17.24 3.71
CA HIS A 130 -11.83 17.46 2.56
C HIS A 130 -12.44 16.19 1.95
N LEU A 131 -12.70 15.16 2.78
CA LEU A 131 -13.72 14.15 2.48
C LEU A 131 -15.00 14.45 3.26
#